data_AF-A0A524FZG2-F1
#
_entry.id   AF-A0A524FZG2-F1
#
_cell.length_a   1.000
_cell.length_b   1.000
_cell.length_c   1.000
_cell.angle_alpha   90.00
_cell.angle_beta   90.00
_cell.angle_gamma   90.00
#
_symmetry.space_group_name_H-M   'P 1'
#
loop_
_entity.id
_entity.type
_entity.pdbx_description
1 polymer ?
#
loop_
_entity_poly.entity_id
_entity_poly.type
_entity_poly.pdbx_seq_one_letter_code
_entity_poly.pdbx_strand_id
1 'polypeptide(L)'
;MAAKDNNAIIEDLLEKVNSIAEELASIKEELSALSTLSDIAKTVESMDSDLSELKESKDLKELNKKIDKMSDTVNGFEESVKDMADAKETEVIIKKIDDILLSLTETDVVAKKLDDLQGYIAGLSSIEEKVQDLSNQFDETNEIVGIIVRQLDDIERKYNQSIDKISDTAEMVTKIMESASLIDASSDRKLLGKKPTKTTDDDDDEIEKAPPISKVNLPSTIDALMNRLIGLVNPQTEATEMAEALEDVRDQLTTIIKGHTPVLFQFGKRARELKSYPPTATLNENDIATLNKEIKSWSSKLKEIAKSS
;
A
#
# COMPACT_ATOMS: atom_id res chain seq x y z
N MET A 1 41.16 -76.78 -107.38
CA MET A 1 41.71 -75.95 -106.29
C MET A 1 40.86 -74.71 -106.01
N ALA A 2 40.34 -73.99 -107.02
CA ALA A 2 39.52 -72.78 -106.83
C ALA A 2 38.26 -72.89 -105.94
N ALA A 3 37.61 -74.06 -105.85
CA ALA A 3 36.41 -74.23 -105.01
C ALA A 3 36.70 -74.25 -103.50
N LYS A 4 37.92 -74.62 -103.07
CA LYS A 4 38.30 -74.63 -101.65
C LYS A 4 38.59 -73.22 -101.13
N ASP A 5 39.23 -72.38 -101.93
CA ASP A 5 39.53 -70.98 -101.57
C ASP A 5 38.26 -70.14 -101.45
N ASN A 6 37.28 -70.36 -102.35
CA ASN A 6 36.00 -69.67 -102.27
C ASN A 6 35.23 -70.01 -100.99
N ASN A 7 35.33 -71.25 -100.48
CA ASN A 7 34.63 -71.67 -99.26
C ASN A 7 35.23 -71.00 -98.01
N ALA A 8 36.56 -70.87 -97.95
CA ALA A 8 37.25 -70.17 -96.87
C ALA A 8 36.92 -68.66 -96.84
N ILE A 9 36.81 -68.04 -98.02
CA ILE A 9 36.41 -66.62 -98.14
C ILE A 9 34.95 -66.43 -97.68
N ILE A 10 34.06 -67.37 -98.01
CA ILE A 10 32.65 -67.33 -97.58
C ILE A 10 32.54 -67.50 -96.06
N GLU A 11 33.36 -68.36 -95.46
CA GLU A 11 33.38 -68.59 -94.01
C GLU A 11 33.89 -67.37 -93.24
N ASP A 12 34.99 -66.73 -93.68
CA ASP A 12 35.48 -65.46 -93.12
C ASP A 12 34.47 -64.30 -93.28
N LEU A 13 33.75 -64.26 -94.41
CA LEU A 13 32.66 -63.31 -94.62
C LEU A 13 31.48 -63.55 -93.67
N LEU A 14 31.09 -64.81 -93.44
CA LEU A 14 30.04 -65.16 -92.50
C LEU A 14 30.42 -64.80 -91.06
N GLU A 15 31.67 -65.05 -90.66
CA GLU A 15 32.17 -64.68 -89.35
C GLU A 15 32.16 -63.16 -89.14
N LYS A 16 32.60 -62.39 -90.15
CA LYS A 16 32.52 -60.92 -90.13
C LYS A 16 31.08 -60.41 -90.08
N VAL A 17 30.17 -61.02 -90.85
CA VAL A 17 28.75 -60.63 -90.83
C VAL A 17 28.12 -60.92 -89.47
N ASN A 18 28.44 -62.05 -88.84
CA ASN A 18 27.97 -62.36 -87.49
C ASN A 18 28.55 -61.40 -86.44
N SER A 19 29.84 -61.08 -86.52
CA SER A 19 30.47 -60.08 -85.65
C SER A 19 29.80 -58.70 -85.78
N ILE A 20 29.50 -58.27 -87.01
CA ILE A 20 28.79 -57.02 -87.27
C ILE A 20 27.36 -57.07 -86.72
N ALA A 21 26.68 -58.22 -86.84
CA ALA A 21 25.32 -58.38 -86.31
C ALA A 21 25.30 -58.31 -84.77
N GLU A 22 26.30 -58.89 -84.10
CA GLU A 22 26.48 -58.80 -82.65
C GLU A 22 26.81 -57.36 -82.21
N GLU A 23 27.73 -56.69 -82.88
CA GLU A 23 28.06 -55.27 -82.61
C GLU A 23 26.84 -54.37 -82.80
N LEU A 24 26.04 -54.57 -83.86
CA LEU A 24 24.81 -53.82 -84.09
C LEU A 24 23.74 -54.09 -83.02
N ALA A 25 23.65 -55.32 -82.52
CA ALA A 25 22.75 -55.65 -81.42
C ALA A 25 23.18 -54.93 -80.12
N SER A 26 24.48 -54.93 -79.81
CA SER A 26 25.05 -54.21 -78.67
C SER A 26 24.81 -52.71 -78.77
N ILE A 27 25.05 -52.10 -79.94
CA ILE A 27 24.79 -50.67 -80.18
C ILE A 27 23.31 -50.35 -79.98
N LYS A 28 22.40 -51.21 -80.44
CA LYS A 28 20.95 -51.00 -80.27
C LYS A 28 20.55 -51.03 -78.78
N GLU A 29 21.16 -51.90 -77.99
CA GLU A 29 20.92 -51.97 -76.54
C GLU A 29 21.44 -50.71 -75.83
N GLU A 30 22.66 -50.26 -76.14
CA GLU A 30 23.21 -49.00 -75.63
C GLU A 30 22.38 -47.79 -76.04
N LEU A 31 21.89 -47.74 -77.29
CA LEU A 31 21.01 -46.68 -77.77
C LEU A 31 19.65 -46.68 -77.06
N SER A 32 19.17 -47.86 -76.65
CA SER A 32 17.94 -47.99 -75.85
C SER A 32 18.14 -47.45 -74.44
N ALA A 33 19.31 -47.64 -73.83
CA ALA A 33 19.65 -47.01 -72.56
C ALA A 33 19.68 -45.47 -72.70
N LEU A 34 20.11 -44.97 -73.85
CA LEU A 34 20.10 -43.53 -74.17
C LEU A 34 18.69 -42.93 -74.21
N SER A 35 17.64 -43.73 -74.41
CA SER A 35 16.24 -43.24 -74.35
C SER A 35 15.87 -42.72 -72.96
N THR A 36 16.55 -43.14 -71.90
CA THR A 36 16.38 -42.64 -70.54
C THR A 36 16.83 -41.19 -70.35
N LEU A 37 17.66 -40.64 -71.26
CA LEU A 37 17.99 -39.20 -71.26
C LEU A 37 16.75 -38.33 -71.49
N SER A 38 15.72 -38.85 -72.16
CA SER A 38 14.45 -38.12 -72.32
C SER A 38 13.74 -37.91 -70.98
N ASP A 39 13.86 -38.87 -70.05
CA ASP A 39 13.24 -38.76 -68.73
C ASP A 39 14.07 -37.86 -67.80
N ILE A 40 15.40 -37.87 -67.94
CA ILE A 40 16.29 -36.91 -67.28
C ILE A 40 15.97 -35.48 -67.73
N ALA A 41 15.80 -35.25 -69.03
CA ALA A 41 15.44 -33.94 -69.57
C ALA A 41 14.13 -33.41 -68.98
N LYS A 42 13.08 -34.24 -68.93
CA LYS A 42 11.80 -33.88 -68.31
C LYS A 42 11.95 -33.58 -66.82
N THR A 43 12.77 -34.34 -66.11
CA THR A 43 13.04 -34.11 -64.68
C THR A 43 13.73 -32.75 -64.48
N VAL A 44 14.71 -32.43 -65.31
CA VAL A 44 15.40 -31.13 -65.27
C VAL A 44 14.45 -29.97 -65.58
N GLU A 45 13.58 -30.11 -66.59
CA GLU A 45 12.55 -29.10 -66.90
C GLU A 45 11.59 -28.89 -65.72
N SER A 46 11.17 -29.97 -65.05
CA SER A 46 10.32 -29.85 -63.84
C SER A 46 11.04 -29.14 -62.70
N MET A 47 12.32 -29.44 -62.48
CA MET A 47 13.12 -28.78 -61.44
C MET A 47 13.32 -27.29 -61.73
N ASP A 48 13.48 -26.90 -63.00
CA ASP A 48 13.60 -25.49 -63.39
C ASP A 48 12.31 -24.70 -63.15
N SER A 49 11.16 -25.35 -63.40
CA SER A 49 9.84 -24.81 -63.05
C SER A 49 9.70 -24.62 -61.54
N ASP A 50 9.99 -25.65 -60.74
CA ASP A 50 9.90 -25.60 -59.28
C ASP A 50 10.84 -24.51 -58.70
N LEU A 51 12.04 -24.36 -59.26
CA LEU A 51 12.99 -23.33 -58.86
C LEU A 51 12.47 -21.92 -59.16
N SER A 52 11.78 -21.74 -60.29
CA SER A 52 11.19 -20.47 -60.68
C SER A 52 10.02 -20.11 -59.76
N GLU A 53 9.15 -21.07 -59.45
CA GLU A 53 8.07 -20.89 -58.46
C GLU A 53 8.62 -20.56 -57.07
N LEU A 54 9.70 -21.22 -56.66
CA LEU A 54 10.37 -20.93 -55.38
C LEU A 54 10.89 -19.49 -55.35
N LYS A 55 11.55 -19.01 -56.41
CA LYS A 55 12.02 -17.61 -56.51
C LYS A 55 10.88 -16.61 -56.45
N GLU A 56 9.73 -16.94 -57.02
CA GLU A 56 8.57 -16.05 -57.02
C GLU A 56 7.72 -16.16 -55.75
N SER A 57 7.93 -17.23 -54.98
CA SER A 57 7.17 -17.52 -53.77
C SER A 57 7.15 -16.32 -52.82
N LYS A 58 5.95 -16.07 -52.31
CA LYS A 58 5.68 -14.96 -51.39
C LYS A 58 6.55 -15.06 -50.13
N ASP A 59 6.86 -16.28 -49.71
CA ASP A 59 7.63 -16.58 -48.51
C ASP A 59 9.09 -16.11 -48.63
N LEU A 60 9.75 -16.34 -49.77
CA LEU A 60 11.12 -15.85 -50.00
C LEU A 60 11.17 -14.32 -50.09
N LYS A 61 10.17 -13.70 -50.72
CA LYS A 61 10.04 -12.23 -50.76
C LYS A 61 9.79 -11.64 -49.37
N GLU A 62 9.01 -12.32 -48.53
CA GLU A 62 8.77 -11.89 -47.16
C GLU A 62 10.00 -12.09 -46.26
N LEU A 63 10.73 -13.20 -46.45
CA LEU A 63 12.00 -13.48 -45.78
C LEU A 63 13.03 -12.38 -46.10
N ASN A 64 13.21 -12.02 -47.37
CA ASN A 64 14.11 -10.94 -47.77
C ASN A 64 13.73 -9.61 -47.11
N LYS A 65 12.44 -9.25 -47.07
CA LYS A 65 11.99 -8.04 -46.36
C LYS A 65 12.26 -8.09 -44.85
N LYS A 66 12.20 -9.26 -44.21
CA LYS A 66 12.55 -9.42 -42.79
C LYS A 66 14.05 -9.26 -42.57
N ILE A 67 14.87 -9.80 -43.48
CA ILE A 67 16.32 -9.63 -43.46
C ILE A 67 16.70 -8.15 -43.62
N ASP A 68 16.08 -7.44 -44.56
CA ASP A 68 16.34 -6.00 -44.76
C ASP A 68 16.00 -5.19 -43.50
N LYS A 69 14.82 -5.43 -42.89
CA LYS A 69 14.43 -4.78 -41.63
C LYS A 69 15.38 -5.10 -40.46
N MET A 70 15.90 -6.32 -40.41
CA MET A 70 16.86 -6.71 -39.39
C MET A 70 18.19 -5.98 -39.61
N SER A 71 18.63 -5.82 -40.85
CA SER A 71 19.81 -5.01 -41.19
C SER A 71 19.63 -3.55 -40.78
N ASP A 72 18.46 -2.96 -41.03
CA ASP A 72 18.14 -1.58 -40.61
C ASP A 72 18.18 -1.43 -39.08
N THR A 73 17.66 -2.44 -38.36
CA THR A 73 17.66 -2.45 -36.90
C THR A 73 19.08 -2.53 -36.32
N VAL A 74 19.94 -3.36 -36.93
CA VAL A 74 21.34 -3.49 -36.52
C VAL A 74 22.10 -2.17 -36.78
N ASN A 75 21.88 -1.53 -37.91
CA ASN A 75 22.49 -0.24 -38.22
C ASN A 75 22.04 0.86 -37.23
N GLY A 76 20.76 0.89 -36.85
CA GLY A 76 20.26 1.83 -35.84
C GLY A 76 20.84 1.59 -34.44
N PHE A 77 21.16 0.33 -34.11
CA PHE A 77 21.84 -0.01 -32.86
C PHE A 77 23.29 0.48 -32.85
N GLU A 78 24.02 0.32 -33.95
CA GLU A 78 25.38 0.84 -34.10
C GLU A 78 25.43 2.37 -33.94
N GLU A 79 24.47 3.09 -34.56
CA GLU A 79 24.35 4.54 -34.42
C GLU A 79 24.05 4.96 -32.96
N SER A 80 23.13 4.26 -32.29
CA SER A 80 22.82 4.51 -30.87
C SER A 80 24.01 4.25 -29.94
N VAL A 81 24.81 3.21 -30.20
CA VAL A 81 26.01 2.91 -29.42
C VAL A 81 27.10 3.96 -29.67
N LYS A 82 27.23 4.44 -30.90
CA LYS A 82 28.16 5.51 -31.25
C LYS A 82 27.77 6.83 -30.57
N ASP A 83 26.49 7.19 -30.59
CA ASP A 83 25.97 8.35 -29.87
C ASP A 83 26.21 8.25 -28.36
N MET A 84 26.10 7.05 -27.78
CA MET A 84 26.40 6.80 -26.36
C MET A 84 27.90 6.88 -26.03
N ALA A 85 28.76 6.46 -26.96
CA ALA A 85 30.20 6.57 -26.83
C ALA A 85 30.70 8.03 -26.97
N ASP A 86 30.08 8.79 -27.88
CA ASP A 86 30.38 10.20 -28.12
C ASP A 86 29.70 11.13 -27.09
N ALA A 87 28.70 10.64 -26.35
CA ALA A 87 28.08 11.35 -25.24
C ALA A 87 29.10 11.55 -24.09
N LYS A 88 29.58 12.78 -23.97
CA LYS A 88 30.42 13.30 -22.86
C LYS A 88 29.86 13.00 -21.46
N GLU A 89 28.59 12.63 -21.35
CA GLU A 89 27.95 12.21 -20.11
C GLU A 89 28.59 10.95 -19.52
N THR A 90 29.02 9.99 -20.35
CA THR A 90 29.70 8.77 -19.88
C THR A 90 31.05 9.11 -19.22
N GLU A 91 31.80 10.08 -19.77
CA GLU A 91 33.05 10.57 -19.17
C GLU A 91 32.80 11.34 -17.87
N VAL A 92 31.71 12.13 -17.80
CA VAL A 92 31.30 12.84 -16.57
C VAL A 92 30.85 11.86 -15.48
N ILE A 93 30.14 10.79 -15.86
CA ILE A 93 29.75 9.72 -14.92
C ILE A 93 30.98 9.00 -14.38
N ILE A 94 31.95 8.66 -15.24
CA ILE A 94 33.21 8.03 -14.81
C ILE A 94 33.99 8.94 -13.86
N LYS A 95 34.12 10.25 -14.17
CA LYS A 95 34.77 11.21 -13.26
C LYS A 95 34.04 11.34 -11.93
N LYS A 96 32.71 11.34 -11.92
CA LYS A 96 31.92 11.36 -10.68
C LYS A 96 32.10 10.08 -9.85
N ILE A 97 32.25 8.93 -10.50
CA ILE A 97 32.54 7.67 -9.82
C ILE A 97 33.94 7.73 -9.19
N ASP A 98 34.94 8.24 -9.91
CA ASP A 98 36.29 8.44 -9.37
C ASP A 98 36.32 9.44 -8.20
N ASP A 99 35.59 10.57 -8.29
CA ASP A 99 35.46 11.53 -7.19
C ASP A 99 34.80 10.90 -5.95
N ILE A 100 33.79 10.06 -6.14
CA ILE A 100 33.14 9.31 -5.05
C ILE A 100 34.13 8.32 -4.43
N LEU A 101 34.89 7.58 -5.24
CA LEU A 101 35.90 6.63 -4.75
C LEU A 101 37.04 7.33 -4.00
N LEU A 102 37.48 8.50 -4.48
CA LEU A 102 38.45 9.34 -3.78
C LEU A 102 37.90 9.89 -2.45
N SER A 103 36.63 10.29 -2.41
CA SER A 103 35.98 10.73 -1.16
C SER A 103 35.81 9.60 -0.14
N LEU A 104 35.72 8.34 -0.59
CA LEU A 104 35.65 7.17 0.26
C LEU A 104 37.03 6.73 0.80
N THR A 105 38.13 7.09 0.12
CA THR A 105 39.49 6.86 0.62
C THR A 105 39.90 7.78 1.77
N GLU A 106 39.15 8.87 2.03
CA GLU A 106 39.28 9.68 3.25
C GLU A 106 38.58 9.02 4.45
N THR A 107 38.94 7.77 4.72
CA THR A 107 38.42 6.94 5.83
C THR A 107 38.50 7.64 7.19
N ASP A 108 39.46 8.55 7.37
CA ASP A 108 39.63 9.35 8.58
C ASP A 108 38.50 10.38 8.79
N VAL A 109 37.95 10.93 7.71
CA VAL A 109 36.82 11.87 7.78
C VAL A 109 35.54 11.12 8.13
N VAL A 110 35.37 9.90 7.60
CA VAL A 110 34.24 9.03 7.94
C VAL A 110 34.32 8.59 9.40
N ALA A 111 35.50 8.18 9.88
CA ALA A 111 35.72 7.81 11.28
C ALA A 111 35.43 8.98 12.23
N LYS A 112 35.93 10.18 11.94
CA LYS A 112 35.68 11.37 12.75
C LYS A 112 34.20 11.76 12.78
N LYS A 113 33.50 11.68 11.64
CA LYS A 113 32.05 11.91 11.59
C LYS A 113 31.27 10.84 12.36
N LEU A 114 31.76 9.60 12.39
CA LEU A 114 31.16 8.52 13.17
C LEU A 114 31.31 8.77 14.68
N ASP A 115 32.49 9.22 15.13
CA ASP A 115 32.73 9.62 16.52
C ASP A 115 31.87 10.83 16.92
N ASP A 116 31.76 11.83 16.04
CA ASP A 116 30.87 12.98 16.25
C ASP A 116 29.41 12.53 16.38
N LEU A 117 28.94 11.61 15.52
CA LEU A 117 27.60 11.03 15.59
C LEU A 117 27.38 10.22 16.87
N GLN A 118 28.37 9.46 17.33
CA GLN A 118 28.29 8.76 18.62
C GLN A 118 28.21 9.76 19.78
N GLY A 119 28.94 10.86 19.73
CA GLY A 119 28.83 11.97 20.68
C GLY A 119 27.44 12.59 20.69
N TYR A 120 26.86 12.85 19.51
CA TYR A 120 25.47 13.35 19.41
C TYR A 120 24.46 12.34 19.95
N ILE A 121 24.62 11.04 19.69
CA ILE A 121 23.74 9.99 20.23
C ILE A 121 23.80 9.97 21.76
N ALA A 122 24.99 10.04 22.35
CA ALA A 122 25.14 10.10 23.80
C ALA A 122 24.49 11.37 24.40
N GLY A 123 24.64 12.51 23.71
CA GLY A 123 23.96 13.75 24.08
C GLY A 123 22.42 13.63 24.03
N LEU A 124 21.90 12.97 23.00
CA LEU A 124 20.46 12.72 22.87
C LEU A 124 19.92 11.79 23.95
N SER A 125 20.68 10.76 24.37
CA SER A 125 20.30 9.90 25.49
C SER A 125 20.19 10.67 26.81
N SER A 126 21.06 11.65 27.06
CA SER A 126 20.93 12.52 28.25
C SER A 126 19.71 13.44 28.16
N ILE A 127 19.33 13.88 26.95
CA ILE A 127 18.10 14.65 26.74
C ILE A 127 16.87 13.76 26.97
N GLU A 128 16.90 12.51 26.49
CA GLU A 128 15.83 11.53 26.71
C GLU A 128 15.59 11.27 28.20
N GLU A 129 16.66 11.09 28.99
CA GLU A 129 16.58 10.96 30.45
C GLU A 129 15.92 12.19 31.08
N LYS A 130 16.35 13.41 30.71
CA LYS A 130 15.74 14.65 31.23
C LYS A 130 14.28 14.82 30.82
N VAL A 131 13.90 14.38 29.62
CA VAL A 131 12.51 14.42 29.16
C VAL A 131 11.66 13.42 29.96
N GLN A 132 12.21 12.25 30.27
CA GLN A 132 11.54 11.25 31.11
C GLN A 132 11.34 11.78 32.54
N ASP A 133 12.36 12.40 33.13
CA ASP A 133 12.26 13.03 34.45
C ASP A 133 11.22 14.15 34.47
N LEU A 134 11.19 14.99 33.44
CA LEU A 134 10.21 16.07 33.31
C LEU A 134 8.78 15.51 33.16
N SER A 135 8.61 14.39 32.44
CA SER A 135 7.32 13.71 32.32
C SER A 135 6.83 13.20 33.67
N ASN A 136 7.71 12.58 34.46
CA ASN A 136 7.35 12.11 35.80
C ASN A 136 6.94 13.27 36.72
N GLN A 137 7.67 14.39 36.68
CA GLN A 137 7.30 15.61 37.43
C GLN A 137 5.95 16.20 36.97
N PHE A 138 5.64 16.10 35.69
CA PHE A 138 4.36 16.55 35.15
C PHE A 138 3.19 15.69 35.64
N ASP A 139 3.38 14.37 35.74
CA ASP A 139 2.39 13.45 36.30
C ASP A 139 2.13 13.74 37.79
N GLU A 140 3.20 13.94 38.58
CA GLU A 140 3.08 14.39 39.98
C GLU A 140 2.35 15.74 40.08
N THR A 141 2.67 16.69 39.20
CA THR A 141 1.99 17.99 39.18
C THR A 141 0.51 17.86 38.86
N ASN A 142 0.14 17.01 37.91
CA ASN A 142 -1.26 16.75 37.57
C ASN A 142 -2.01 16.10 38.74
N GLU A 143 -1.37 15.20 39.48
CA GLU A 143 -1.97 14.61 40.69
C GLU A 143 -2.20 15.69 41.76
N ILE A 144 -1.21 16.54 42.02
CA ILE A 144 -1.31 17.66 42.97
C ILE A 144 -2.46 18.61 42.55
N VAL A 145 -2.52 18.99 41.28
CA VAL A 145 -3.60 19.84 40.76
C VAL A 145 -4.96 19.15 40.94
N GLY A 146 -5.05 17.84 40.68
CA GLY A 146 -6.26 17.06 40.92
C GLY A 146 -6.68 17.01 42.40
N ILE A 147 -5.73 16.97 43.34
CA ILE A 147 -6.02 17.08 44.78
C ILE A 147 -6.53 18.48 45.11
N ILE A 148 -5.90 19.53 44.60
CA ILE A 148 -6.29 20.93 44.84
C ILE A 148 -7.70 21.20 44.34
N VAL A 149 -8.07 20.74 43.13
CA VAL A 149 -9.43 20.91 42.59
C VAL A 149 -10.46 20.24 43.50
N ARG A 150 -10.23 19.00 43.95
CA ARG A 150 -11.13 18.33 44.91
C ARG A 150 -11.25 19.06 46.24
N GLN A 151 -10.16 19.65 46.72
CA GLN A 151 -10.17 20.46 47.94
C GLN A 151 -10.96 21.76 47.76
N LEU A 152 -10.84 22.41 46.60
CA LEU A 152 -11.63 23.60 46.27
C LEU A 152 -13.13 23.27 46.20
N ASP A 153 -13.50 22.15 45.55
CA ASP A 153 -14.89 21.66 45.53
C ASP A 153 -15.42 21.38 46.95
N ASP A 154 -14.62 20.78 47.83
CA ASP A 154 -15.02 20.51 49.22
C ASP A 154 -15.20 21.82 50.03
N ILE A 155 -14.33 22.81 49.81
CA ILE A 155 -14.45 24.13 50.42
C ILE A 155 -15.71 24.83 49.93
N GLU A 156 -15.97 24.83 48.62
CA GLU A 156 -17.17 25.42 48.03
C GLU A 156 -18.44 24.80 48.62
N ARG A 157 -18.50 23.47 48.69
CA ARG A 157 -19.63 22.76 49.29
C ARG A 157 -19.81 23.13 50.77
N LYS A 158 -18.74 23.16 51.56
CA LYS A 158 -18.79 23.54 52.99
C LYS A 158 -19.19 25.00 53.18
N TYR A 159 -18.76 25.88 52.29
CA TYR A 159 -19.12 27.29 52.30
C TYR A 159 -20.62 27.48 52.01
N ASN A 160 -21.14 26.84 50.97
CA ASN A 160 -22.57 26.88 50.63
C ASN A 160 -23.42 26.32 51.79
N GLN A 161 -23.04 25.18 52.38
CA GLN A 161 -23.72 24.66 53.58
C GLN A 161 -23.67 25.62 54.79
N SER A 162 -22.61 26.41 54.90
CA SER A 162 -22.48 27.40 55.99
C SER A 162 -23.37 28.61 55.74
N ILE A 163 -23.49 29.05 54.47
CA ILE A 163 -24.44 30.09 54.07
C ILE A 163 -25.87 29.63 54.39
N ASP A 164 -26.25 28.40 54.00
CA ASP A 164 -27.59 27.86 54.26
C ASP A 164 -27.93 27.89 55.77
N LYS A 165 -27.01 27.42 56.61
CA LYS A 165 -27.18 27.43 58.08
C LYS A 165 -27.28 28.83 58.67
N ILE A 166 -26.49 29.79 58.15
CA ILE A 166 -26.58 31.19 58.57
C ILE A 166 -27.92 31.78 58.15
N SER A 167 -28.40 31.47 56.95
CA SER A 167 -29.71 31.87 56.45
C SER A 167 -30.84 31.33 57.33
N ASP A 168 -30.82 30.04 57.65
CA ASP A 168 -31.78 29.39 58.55
C ASP A 168 -31.80 30.06 59.94
N THR A 169 -30.61 30.39 60.47
CA THR A 169 -30.48 31.06 61.77
C THR A 169 -31.04 32.48 61.71
N ALA A 170 -30.75 33.23 60.63
CA ALA A 170 -31.28 34.57 60.43
C ALA A 170 -32.80 34.58 60.31
N GLU A 171 -33.38 33.61 59.60
CA GLU A 171 -34.83 33.41 59.55
C GLU A 171 -35.42 33.11 60.94
N MET A 172 -34.75 32.26 61.72
CA MET A 172 -35.18 31.93 63.09
C MET A 172 -35.18 33.15 64.00
N VAL A 173 -34.12 33.97 63.94
CA VAL A 173 -34.03 35.24 64.70
C VAL A 173 -35.13 36.21 64.26
N THR A 174 -35.39 36.32 62.96
CA THR A 174 -36.47 37.17 62.43
C THR A 174 -37.83 36.73 62.96
N LYS A 175 -38.14 35.42 62.93
CA LYS A 175 -39.38 34.86 63.50
C LYS A 175 -39.50 35.12 65.01
N ILE A 176 -38.41 35.06 65.76
CA ILE A 176 -38.40 35.37 67.20
C ILE A 176 -38.68 36.87 67.43
N MET A 177 -38.06 37.77 66.66
CA MET A 177 -38.31 39.21 66.76
C MET A 177 -39.75 39.57 66.40
N GLU A 178 -40.30 38.97 65.34
CA GLU A 178 -41.72 39.12 64.96
C GLU A 178 -42.67 38.57 66.05
N SER A 179 -42.33 37.45 66.67
CA SER A 179 -43.12 36.89 67.77
C SER A 179 -43.03 37.74 69.05
N ALA A 180 -41.87 38.34 69.32
CA ALA A 180 -41.67 39.22 70.48
C ALA A 180 -42.41 40.55 70.33
N SER A 181 -42.46 41.13 69.13
CA SER A 181 -43.24 42.36 68.86
C SER A 181 -44.75 42.12 68.93
N LEU A 182 -45.22 40.88 68.70
CA LEU A 182 -46.60 40.48 68.94
C LEU A 182 -46.94 40.32 70.44
N ILE A 183 -45.95 40.00 71.29
CA ILE A 183 -46.15 39.82 72.74
C ILE A 183 -46.23 41.16 73.49
N ASP A 184 -45.53 42.21 73.03
CA ASP A 184 -45.61 43.55 73.65
C ASP A 184 -46.83 44.38 73.19
N ALA A 185 -47.57 43.89 72.18
CA ALA A 185 -48.76 44.55 71.62
C ALA A 185 -50.09 43.86 71.95
N SER A 186 -50.11 42.82 72.79
CA SER A 186 -51.35 42.06 73.04
C SER A 186 -51.53 41.55 74.47
N SER A 187 -51.68 42.48 75.42
CA SER A 187 -52.60 42.26 76.54
C SER A 187 -54.03 42.58 76.10
N ASP A 188 -54.58 41.81 75.14
CA ASP A 188 -56.01 41.46 75.06
C ASP A 188 -56.36 40.68 73.76
N ARG A 189 -57.22 39.66 73.94
CA ARG A 189 -58.13 38.99 72.98
C ARG A 189 -57.66 37.85 72.05
N LYS A 190 -58.14 36.65 72.44
CA LYS A 190 -59.21 35.83 71.77
C LYS A 190 -58.93 35.13 70.41
N LEU A 191 -58.80 33.79 70.50
CA LEU A 191 -59.39 32.69 69.69
C LEU A 191 -59.33 32.64 68.14
N LEU A 192 -59.04 31.41 67.64
CA LEU A 192 -59.32 30.78 66.32
C LEU A 192 -58.43 31.27 65.15
N GLY A 193 -57.86 30.48 64.24
CA GLY A 193 -57.91 29.06 63.90
C GLY A 193 -57.41 28.87 62.44
N LYS A 194 -57.02 27.63 62.08
CA LYS A 194 -56.85 27.06 60.71
C LYS A 194 -55.58 27.36 59.86
N LYS A 195 -54.78 26.29 59.71
CA LYS A 195 -54.08 25.77 58.49
C LYS A 195 -55.08 25.58 57.30
N PRO A 196 -54.70 25.19 56.04
CA PRO A 196 -53.38 24.82 55.46
C PRO A 196 -53.16 25.17 53.93
N THR A 197 -52.02 24.69 53.37
CA THR A 197 -51.79 24.10 52.00
C THR A 197 -51.93 25.01 50.76
N LYS A 198 -51.37 24.76 49.55
CA LYS A 198 -50.34 23.90 48.91
C LYS A 198 -50.71 23.97 47.41
N THR A 199 -49.78 24.21 46.49
CA THR A 199 -49.79 23.80 45.05
C THR A 199 -48.38 24.08 44.49
N THR A 200 -47.49 23.16 44.08
CA THR A 200 -47.51 22.16 42.97
C THR A 200 -48.02 22.76 41.66
N ASP A 201 -47.11 23.03 40.71
CA ASP A 201 -46.86 22.26 39.46
C ASP A 201 -47.00 23.33 38.34
N ASP A 202 -46.39 23.35 37.18
CA ASP A 202 -45.67 22.42 36.30
C ASP A 202 -44.99 23.29 35.21
N ASP A 203 -44.35 22.63 34.24
CA ASP A 203 -44.00 23.09 32.88
C ASP A 203 -42.51 23.27 32.58
N ASP A 204 -41.89 22.10 32.40
CA ASP A 204 -41.13 21.66 31.23
C ASP A 204 -40.92 22.66 30.07
N ASP A 205 -39.68 22.74 29.60
CA ASP A 205 -39.37 22.79 28.17
C ASP A 205 -38.03 22.06 27.91
N GLU A 206 -38.15 20.85 27.36
CA GLU A 206 -37.07 20.02 26.81
C GLU A 206 -36.58 20.60 25.46
N ILE A 207 -35.26 20.63 25.25
CA ILE A 207 -34.66 20.85 23.92
C ILE A 207 -34.21 19.50 23.36
N GLU A 208 -34.76 19.19 22.19
CA GLU A 208 -34.65 17.97 21.40
C GLU A 208 -33.20 17.52 21.11
N LYS A 209 -32.92 16.25 21.42
CA LYS A 209 -31.79 15.50 20.89
C LYS A 209 -32.21 14.79 19.59
N ALA A 210 -31.43 15.00 18.52
CA ALA A 210 -31.53 14.21 17.30
C ALA A 210 -31.24 12.70 17.56
N PRO A 211 -31.91 11.78 16.87
CA PRO A 211 -31.85 10.36 17.16
C PRO A 211 -30.52 9.71 16.71
N PRO A 212 -29.97 8.75 17.46
CA PRO A 212 -28.76 8.04 17.08
C PRO A 212 -29.04 7.07 15.93
N ILE A 213 -28.22 7.17 14.88
CA ILE A 213 -28.22 6.25 13.75
C ILE A 213 -27.90 4.84 14.28
N SER A 214 -28.87 3.95 14.07
CA SER A 214 -28.89 2.50 14.24
C SER A 214 -27.54 1.81 14.53
N LYS A 215 -27.46 1.26 15.74
CA LYS A 215 -26.54 0.19 16.17
C LYS A 215 -26.73 -1.04 15.27
N VAL A 216 -25.93 -1.15 14.22
CA VAL A 216 -25.69 -2.44 13.57
C VAL A 216 -24.70 -3.19 14.46
N ASN A 217 -25.19 -4.20 15.19
CA ASN A 217 -24.37 -5.15 15.92
C ASN A 217 -23.34 -5.77 14.96
N LEU A 218 -22.07 -5.39 15.13
CA LEU A 218 -20.92 -5.97 14.44
C LEU A 218 -19.91 -6.48 15.49
N PRO A 219 -19.08 -7.46 15.13
CA PRO A 219 -18.52 -8.48 16.03
C PRO A 219 -17.61 -7.88 17.10
N SER A 220 -17.74 -8.33 18.35
CA SER A 220 -16.90 -7.93 19.50
C SER A 220 -15.44 -8.44 19.41
N THR A 221 -14.95 -8.73 18.22
CA THR A 221 -13.64 -9.31 17.96
C THR A 221 -12.77 -8.26 17.26
N ILE A 222 -11.53 -8.13 17.72
CA ILE A 222 -10.51 -7.19 17.20
C ILE A 222 -10.48 -7.21 15.66
N ASP A 223 -10.54 -8.39 15.04
CA ASP A 223 -10.56 -8.56 13.60
C ASP A 223 -11.67 -7.80 12.88
N ALA A 224 -12.87 -7.81 13.44
CA ALA A 224 -14.00 -7.18 12.79
C ALA A 224 -13.96 -5.65 12.88
N LEU A 225 -13.47 -5.12 14.01
CA LEU A 225 -13.21 -3.69 14.17
C LEU A 225 -12.16 -3.21 13.17
N MET A 226 -11.07 -3.95 13.02
CA MET A 226 -10.01 -3.60 12.08
C MET A 226 -10.47 -3.70 10.62
N ASN A 227 -11.25 -4.73 10.26
CA ASN A 227 -11.80 -4.86 8.91
C ASN A 227 -12.79 -3.74 8.57
N ARG A 228 -13.60 -3.30 9.54
CA ARG A 228 -14.47 -2.13 9.37
C ARG A 228 -13.67 -0.87 9.03
N LEU A 229 -12.56 -0.63 9.74
CA LEU A 229 -11.69 0.52 9.45
C LEU A 229 -11.07 0.43 8.07
N ILE A 230 -10.54 -0.73 7.68
CA ILE A 230 -9.96 -0.93 6.34
C ILE A 230 -11.00 -0.63 5.25
N GLY A 231 -12.26 -1.02 5.44
CA GLY A 231 -13.35 -0.70 4.50
C GLY A 231 -13.62 0.80 4.35
N LEU A 232 -13.37 1.58 5.41
CA LEU A 232 -13.50 3.03 5.40
C LEU A 232 -12.25 3.74 4.84
N VAL A 233 -11.12 3.07 4.64
CA VAL A 233 -9.93 3.72 4.05
C VAL A 233 -10.04 3.76 2.52
N ASN A 234 -10.76 4.76 2.00
CA ASN A 234 -10.91 5.00 0.57
C ASN A 234 -10.91 6.51 0.23
N PRO A 235 -10.74 6.91 -1.05
CA PRO A 235 -10.64 8.32 -1.45
C PRO A 235 -11.92 9.15 -1.27
N GLN A 236 -13.06 8.51 -1.03
CA GLN A 236 -14.36 9.17 -0.85
C GLN A 236 -14.68 9.42 0.62
N THR A 237 -14.00 8.74 1.53
CA THR A 237 -14.19 8.92 2.97
C THR A 237 -13.66 10.27 3.41
N GLU A 238 -14.48 10.99 4.19
CA GLU A 238 -14.08 12.24 4.80
C GLU A 238 -13.09 12.00 5.95
N ALA A 239 -12.12 12.89 6.11
CA ALA A 239 -11.12 12.79 7.17
C ALA A 239 -11.78 12.80 8.56
N THR A 240 -12.87 13.55 8.73
CA THR A 240 -13.65 13.60 9.96
C THR A 240 -14.37 12.28 10.23
N GLU A 241 -15.01 11.69 9.21
CA GLU A 241 -15.65 10.37 9.31
C GLU A 241 -14.64 9.28 9.70
N MET A 242 -13.46 9.27 9.06
CA MET A 242 -12.39 8.33 9.39
C MET A 242 -11.86 8.54 10.81
N ALA A 243 -11.74 9.80 11.26
CA ALA A 243 -11.30 10.11 12.62
C ALA A 243 -12.28 9.63 13.69
N GLU A 244 -13.58 9.82 13.47
CA GLU A 244 -14.63 9.33 14.36
C GLU A 244 -14.64 7.80 14.41
N ALA A 245 -14.47 7.13 13.26
CA ALA A 245 -14.35 5.67 13.21
C ALA A 245 -13.12 5.15 13.99
N LEU A 246 -11.99 5.84 13.92
CA LEU A 246 -10.79 5.49 14.69
C LEU A 246 -10.99 5.67 16.21
N GLU A 247 -11.72 6.70 16.63
CA GLU A 247 -12.08 6.89 18.04
C GLU A 247 -13.07 5.84 18.54
N ASP A 248 -14.11 5.52 17.76
CA ASP A 248 -15.08 4.45 18.08
C ASP A 248 -14.36 3.11 18.27
N VAL A 249 -13.46 2.76 17.35
CA VAL A 249 -12.66 1.53 17.48
C VAL A 249 -11.72 1.58 18.68
N ARG A 250 -11.07 2.72 18.97
CA ARG A 250 -10.24 2.88 20.17
C ARG A 250 -11.05 2.63 21.44
N ASP A 251 -12.24 3.22 21.54
CA ASP A 251 -13.08 3.14 22.73
C ASP A 251 -13.58 1.70 22.93
N GLN A 252 -14.02 1.04 21.85
CA GLN A 252 -14.38 -0.38 21.88
C GLN A 252 -13.20 -1.27 22.26
N LEU A 253 -12.02 -1.06 21.69
CA LEU A 253 -10.82 -1.82 22.04
C LEU A 253 -10.39 -1.60 23.50
N THR A 254 -10.61 -0.40 24.05
CA THR A 254 -10.33 -0.09 25.47
C THR A 254 -11.25 -0.88 26.41
N THR A 255 -12.47 -1.21 25.99
CA THR A 255 -13.35 -2.10 26.77
C THR A 255 -12.90 -3.56 26.73
N ILE A 256 -12.25 -3.99 25.65
CA ILE A 256 -11.81 -5.38 25.43
C ILE A 256 -10.44 -5.64 26.05
N ILE A 257 -9.50 -4.70 25.88
CA ILE A 257 -8.11 -4.83 26.33
C ILE A 257 -7.94 -4.02 27.61
N LYS A 258 -7.74 -4.70 28.74
CA LYS A 258 -7.51 -4.05 30.03
C LYS A 258 -6.10 -3.45 30.07
N GLY A 259 -6.02 -2.13 30.11
CA GLY A 259 -4.76 -1.39 30.27
C GLY A 259 -4.44 -0.46 29.09
N HIS A 260 -3.63 0.57 29.36
CA HIS A 260 -3.18 1.49 28.32
C HIS A 260 -2.12 0.82 27.45
N THR A 261 -2.49 0.46 26.22
CA THR A 261 -1.54 -0.05 25.24
C THR A 261 -1.03 1.10 24.36
N PRO A 262 0.25 1.11 23.96
CA PRO A 262 0.78 2.10 23.02
C PRO A 262 0.00 2.18 21.71
N VAL A 263 -0.63 1.06 21.31
CA VAL A 263 -1.45 1.00 20.10
C VAL A 263 -2.72 1.84 20.24
N LEU A 264 -3.44 1.77 21.37
CA LEU A 264 -4.63 2.60 21.61
C LEU A 264 -4.31 4.10 21.56
N PHE A 265 -3.12 4.50 22.04
CA PHE A 265 -2.66 5.87 21.92
C PHE A 265 -2.47 6.29 20.45
N GLN A 266 -1.93 5.40 19.61
CA GLN A 266 -1.74 5.66 18.19
C GLN A 266 -3.07 5.88 17.45
N PHE A 267 -4.12 5.13 17.77
CA PHE A 267 -5.48 5.39 17.26
C PHE A 267 -5.94 6.82 17.59
N GLY A 268 -5.81 7.22 18.87
CA GLY A 268 -6.20 8.55 19.31
C GLY A 268 -5.37 9.67 18.67
N LYS A 269 -4.06 9.46 18.50
CA LYS A 269 -3.18 10.41 17.81
C LYS A 269 -3.60 10.59 16.36
N ARG A 270 -3.81 9.50 15.63
CA ARG A 270 -4.17 9.55 14.20
C ARG A 270 -5.56 10.15 13.98
N ALA A 271 -6.52 9.87 14.87
CA ALA A 271 -7.82 10.52 14.84
C ALA A 271 -7.73 12.04 15.02
N ARG A 272 -6.89 12.53 15.95
CA ARG A 272 -6.67 13.98 16.13
C ARG A 272 -5.99 14.63 14.93
N GLU A 273 -5.02 13.95 14.31
CA GLU A 273 -4.39 14.42 13.08
C GLU A 273 -5.43 14.56 11.97
N LEU A 274 -6.30 13.57 11.76
CA LEU A 274 -7.36 13.64 10.75
C LEU A 274 -8.42 14.70 11.07
N LYS A 275 -8.75 14.95 12.34
CA LYS A 275 -9.64 16.05 12.77
C LYS A 275 -9.05 17.44 12.55
N SER A 276 -7.73 17.56 12.34
CA SER A 276 -7.11 18.85 12.01
C SER A 276 -7.35 19.28 10.56
N TYR A 277 -7.84 18.36 9.71
CA TYR A 277 -8.20 18.65 8.33
C TYR A 277 -9.53 19.41 8.29
N PRO A 278 -9.80 20.18 7.22
CA PRO A 278 -11.12 20.76 7.00
C PRO A 278 -12.22 19.69 7.06
N PRO A 279 -13.42 19.99 7.61
CA PRO A 279 -14.47 18.97 7.81
C PRO A 279 -14.85 18.20 6.54
N THR A 280 -14.80 18.85 5.38
CA THR A 280 -15.14 18.28 4.07
C THR A 280 -13.92 17.72 3.32
N ALA A 281 -12.74 17.66 3.93
CA ALA A 281 -11.55 17.12 3.29
C ALA A 281 -11.63 15.60 3.24
N THR A 282 -11.47 15.03 2.05
CA THR A 282 -11.37 13.57 1.89
C THR A 282 -9.94 13.07 2.13
N LEU A 283 -9.80 11.78 2.37
CA LEU A 283 -8.49 11.15 2.52
C LEU A 283 -7.69 11.25 1.21
N ASN A 284 -6.49 11.83 1.28
CA ASN A 284 -5.57 11.83 0.14
C ASN A 284 -4.86 10.46 -0.01
N GLU A 285 -4.20 10.23 -1.14
CA GLU A 285 -3.52 8.95 -1.43
C GLU A 285 -2.45 8.58 -0.39
N ASN A 286 -1.73 9.56 0.14
CA ASN A 286 -0.71 9.34 1.16
C ASN A 286 -1.33 8.92 2.50
N ASP A 287 -2.45 9.54 2.88
CA ASP A 287 -3.21 9.22 4.09
C ASP A 287 -3.82 7.82 3.97
N ILE A 288 -4.34 7.45 2.80
CA ILE A 288 -4.86 6.12 2.51
C ILE A 288 -3.77 5.07 2.63
N ALA A 289 -2.60 5.30 2.03
CA ALA A 289 -1.47 4.37 2.09
C ALA A 289 -0.97 4.19 3.52
N THR A 290 -0.86 5.31 4.26
CA THR A 290 -0.42 5.33 5.65
C THR A 290 -1.41 4.61 6.57
N LEU A 291 -2.70 4.96 6.50
CA LEU A 291 -3.76 4.33 7.29
C LEU A 291 -3.86 2.83 7.02
N ASN A 292 -3.80 2.40 5.76
CA ASN A 292 -3.83 0.97 5.43
C ASN A 292 -2.65 0.20 6.04
N LYS A 293 -1.46 0.80 6.05
CA LYS A 293 -0.26 0.21 6.65
C LYS A 293 -0.37 0.16 8.17
N GLU A 294 -0.80 1.27 8.78
CA GLU A 294 -0.94 1.41 10.22
C GLU A 294 -2.02 0.48 10.79
N ILE A 295 -3.22 0.47 10.20
CA ILE A 295 -4.33 -0.38 10.63
C ILE A 295 -3.95 -1.86 10.57
N LYS A 296 -3.26 -2.30 9.50
CA LYS A 296 -2.74 -3.67 9.43
C LYS A 296 -1.72 -3.97 10.53
N SER A 297 -0.79 -3.03 10.80
CA SER A 297 0.21 -3.18 11.87
C SER A 297 -0.44 -3.24 13.26
N TRP A 298 -1.40 -2.35 13.52
CA TRP A 298 -2.16 -2.31 14.77
C TRP A 298 -2.96 -3.59 14.97
N SER A 299 -3.58 -4.13 13.92
CA SER A 299 -4.34 -5.39 14.00
C SER A 299 -3.47 -6.53 14.51
N SER A 300 -2.25 -6.69 13.96
CA SER A 300 -1.30 -7.70 14.42
C SER A 300 -0.89 -7.50 15.88
N LYS A 301 -0.54 -6.27 16.27
CA LYS A 301 -0.12 -5.96 17.65
C LYS A 301 -1.24 -6.17 18.66
N LEU A 302 -2.46 -5.76 18.34
CA LEU A 302 -3.63 -5.94 19.21
C LEU A 302 -3.95 -7.43 19.41
N LYS A 303 -3.78 -8.26 18.37
CA LYS A 303 -3.93 -9.72 18.49
C LYS A 303 -2.87 -10.34 19.39
N GLU A 304 -1.62 -9.87 19.32
CA GLU A 304 -0.56 -10.34 20.20
C GLU A 304 -0.85 -9.98 21.66
N ILE A 305 -1.23 -8.73 21.91
CA ILE A 305 -1.58 -8.25 23.26
C ILE A 305 -2.78 -9.01 23.83
N ALA A 306 -3.80 -9.27 23.00
CA ALA A 306 -4.99 -10.01 23.40
C ALA A 306 -4.71 -11.51 23.64
N LYS A 307 -3.65 -12.09 23.05
CA LYS A 307 -3.19 -13.45 23.37
C LYS A 307 -2.33 -13.51 24.62
N SER A 308 -1.68 -12.41 25.00
CA SER A 308 -0.79 -12.33 26.16
C SER A 308 -1.50 -11.85 27.45
N SER A 309 -2.72 -11.32 27.34
CA SER A 309 -3.61 -11.04 28.49
C SER A 309 -4.47 -12.24 28.86
#